data_AF-A0A8K1CFH8-F1
#
_entry.id   AF-A0A8K1CFH8-F1
#
_cell.length_a   1.000
_cell.length_b   1.000
_cell.length_c   1.000
_cell.angle_alpha   90.00
_cell.angle_beta   90.00
_cell.angle_gamma   90.00
#
_symmetry.space_group_name_H-M   'P 1'
#
loop_
_entity.id
_entity.type
_entity.pdbx_description
1 polymer ?
#
loop_
_entity_poly.entity_id
_entity_poly.type
_entity_poly.pdbx_seq_one_letter_code
_entity_poly.pdbx_strand_id
1 'polypeptide(L)'
;MARRVAFSPLDLSDTFKEYYYSQRDPATAPRTTPLHTAVLNGELDRTKRLLATGKVEASAKDASGYTALHHACLLRRHDLVSILLTHGADVNVAASDGNTPLHKAAQGGDLRVVQVLVNAGTDSFTANMHGATAVDESARRKHSEVTALLRQLMLK
;
A
#
# COMPACT_ATOMS: atom_id res chain seq x y z
N MET A 1 -24.04 -29.61 -24.15
CA MET A 1 -22.55 -29.70 -24.09
C MET A 1 -21.98 -28.36 -24.52
N ALA A 2 -21.70 -27.47 -23.56
CA ALA A 2 -21.12 -26.15 -23.86
C ALA A 2 -19.59 -26.22 -23.80
N ARG A 3 -18.96 -25.88 -24.92
CA ARG A 3 -17.52 -25.95 -25.16
C ARG A 3 -16.83 -24.87 -24.32
N ARG A 4 -16.00 -25.28 -23.36
CA ARG A 4 -15.21 -24.38 -22.51
C ARG A 4 -14.10 -23.77 -23.37
N VAL A 5 -14.27 -22.51 -23.79
CA VAL A 5 -13.27 -21.80 -24.58
C VAL A 5 -12.17 -21.36 -23.62
N ALA A 6 -11.00 -21.99 -23.71
CA ALA A 6 -9.81 -21.58 -22.98
C ALA A 6 -9.21 -20.36 -23.69
N PHE A 7 -9.33 -19.17 -23.11
CA PHE A 7 -8.60 -17.99 -23.56
C PHE A 7 -7.25 -17.93 -22.83
N SER A 8 -6.17 -17.84 -23.61
CA SER A 8 -4.80 -17.66 -23.12
C SER A 8 -4.58 -16.21 -22.66
N PRO A 9 -3.76 -15.96 -21.61
CA PRO A 9 -3.79 -14.69 -20.89
C PRO A 9 -2.81 -13.62 -21.42
N LEU A 10 -2.64 -13.46 -22.74
CA LEU A 10 -1.56 -12.61 -23.30
C LEU A 10 -1.99 -11.51 -24.29
N ASP A 11 -3.18 -10.92 -24.17
CA ASP A 11 -3.45 -9.65 -24.83
C ASP A 11 -4.33 -8.73 -23.95
N LEU A 12 -3.70 -7.74 -23.33
CA LEU A 12 -4.34 -6.75 -22.44
C LEU A 12 -4.63 -5.48 -23.23
N SER A 13 -5.62 -5.52 -24.11
CA SER A 13 -6.20 -4.30 -24.69
C SER A 13 -7.10 -3.59 -23.65
N ASP A 14 -7.23 -2.27 -23.77
CA ASP A 14 -8.03 -1.45 -22.83
C ASP A 14 -9.51 -1.87 -22.78
N THR A 15 -10.02 -2.51 -23.83
CA THR A 15 -11.38 -3.06 -23.90
C THR A 15 -11.56 -4.31 -23.02
N PHE A 16 -10.50 -5.09 -22.78
CA PHE A 16 -10.56 -6.25 -21.88
C PHE A 16 -10.70 -5.81 -20.42
N LYS A 17 -10.07 -4.70 -20.04
CA LYS A 17 -10.23 -4.10 -18.70
C LYS A 17 -11.64 -3.56 -18.51
N GLU A 18 -12.17 -2.79 -19.46
CA GLU A 18 -13.54 -2.24 -19.38
C GLU A 18 -14.61 -3.35 -19.33
N TYR A 19 -14.47 -4.39 -20.15
CA TYR A 19 -15.38 -5.53 -20.12
C TYR A 19 -15.34 -6.28 -18.78
N TYR A 20 -14.15 -6.51 -18.22
CA TYR A 20 -13.96 -7.15 -16.91
C TYR A 20 -14.52 -6.30 -15.75
N TYR A 21 -14.49 -4.96 -15.85
CA TYR A 21 -15.04 -4.06 -14.83
C TYR A 21 -16.55 -3.83 -14.95
N SER A 22 -17.14 -3.94 -16.16
CA SER A 22 -18.59 -3.70 -16.38
C SER A 22 -19.52 -4.80 -15.84
N GLN A 23 -19.01 -6.02 -15.62
CA GLN A 23 -19.77 -7.20 -15.18
C GLN A 23 -19.71 -7.41 -13.65
N ARG A 24 -19.08 -6.48 -12.90
CA ARG A 24 -18.79 -6.63 -11.48
C ARG A 24 -19.82 -5.86 -10.65
N ASP A 25 -20.41 -6.51 -9.66
CA ASP A 25 -21.36 -5.90 -8.72
C ASP A 25 -20.75 -4.60 -8.15
N PRO A 26 -21.43 -3.43 -8.24
CA PRO A 26 -20.92 -2.16 -7.74
C PRO A 26 -20.61 -2.16 -6.23
N ALA A 27 -21.13 -3.11 -5.45
CA ALA A 27 -20.74 -3.35 -4.06
C ALA A 27 -19.40 -4.09 -3.91
N THR A 28 -18.89 -4.72 -4.98
CA THR A 28 -17.64 -5.51 -5.03
C THR A 28 -16.63 -4.99 -6.06
N ALA A 29 -16.98 -3.94 -6.80
CA ALA A 29 -16.08 -3.22 -7.69
C ALA A 29 -14.90 -2.66 -6.87
N PRO A 30 -13.67 -2.67 -7.41
CA PRO A 30 -12.53 -2.19 -6.64
C PRO A 30 -12.74 -0.71 -6.30
N ARG A 31 -12.85 -0.39 -5.01
CA ARG A 31 -12.86 1.00 -4.48
C ARG A 31 -11.47 1.66 -4.63
N THR A 32 -10.82 1.42 -5.75
CA THR A 32 -9.49 1.94 -6.07
C THR A 32 -9.67 3.39 -6.47
N THR A 33 -9.24 4.31 -5.62
CA THR A 33 -9.32 5.75 -5.91
C THR A 33 -8.26 6.14 -6.94
N PRO A 34 -8.43 7.29 -7.64
CA PRO A 34 -7.39 7.83 -8.53
C PRO A 34 -6.02 8.03 -7.86
N LEU A 35 -6.00 8.17 -6.53
CA LEU A 35 -4.75 8.27 -5.76
C LEU A 35 -4.02 6.93 -5.71
N HIS A 36 -4.74 5.82 -5.53
CA HIS A 36 -4.14 4.48 -5.54
C HIS A 36 -3.49 4.18 -6.89
N THR A 37 -4.19 4.47 -8.00
CA THR A 37 -3.65 4.21 -9.35
C THR A 37 -2.41 5.07 -9.62
N ALA A 38 -2.44 6.36 -9.28
CA ALA A 38 -1.27 7.23 -9.42
C ALA A 38 -0.07 6.70 -8.62
N VAL A 39 -0.27 6.25 -7.38
CA VAL A 39 0.80 5.73 -6.52
C VAL A 39 1.35 4.39 -7.00
N LEU A 40 0.48 3.46 -7.41
CA LEU A 40 0.88 2.16 -7.97
C LEU A 40 1.74 2.34 -9.24
N ASN A 41 1.36 3.30 -10.09
CA ASN A 41 2.09 3.63 -11.30
C ASN A 41 3.37 4.45 -11.04
N GLY A 42 3.52 5.07 -9.87
CA GLY A 42 4.68 5.92 -9.56
C GLY A 42 4.55 7.37 -10.02
N GLU A 43 3.34 7.84 -10.31
CA GLU A 43 3.06 9.15 -10.91
C GLU A 43 3.13 10.26 -9.85
N LEU A 44 4.35 10.75 -9.55
CA LEU A 44 4.61 11.77 -8.53
C LEU A 44 3.77 13.03 -8.71
N ASP A 45 3.80 13.63 -9.90
CA ASP A 45 3.10 14.90 -10.15
C ASP A 45 1.58 14.74 -10.10
N ARG A 46 1.06 13.60 -10.60
CA ARG A 46 -0.37 13.33 -10.51
C ARG A 46 -0.79 13.12 -9.06
N THR A 47 0.01 12.43 -8.26
CA THR A 47 -0.22 12.24 -6.82
C THR A 47 -0.30 13.59 -6.11
N LYS A 48 0.67 14.49 -6.33
CA LYS A 48 0.66 15.85 -5.78
C LYS A 48 -0.58 16.63 -6.19
N ARG A 49 -0.93 16.62 -7.48
CA ARG A 49 -2.12 17.33 -7.99
C ARG A 49 -3.41 16.80 -7.36
N LEU A 50 -3.57 15.48 -7.24
CA LEU A 50 -4.75 14.88 -6.64
C LEU A 50 -4.92 15.31 -5.18
N LEU A 51 -3.85 15.27 -4.39
CA LEU A 51 -3.87 15.66 -2.98
C LEU A 51 -4.06 17.17 -2.78
N ALA A 52 -3.48 17.99 -3.66
CA ALA A 52 -3.63 19.45 -3.61
C ALA A 52 -5.06 19.93 -3.86
N THR A 53 -5.91 19.14 -4.53
CA THR A 53 -7.31 19.53 -4.78
C THR A 53 -8.18 19.50 -3.52
N GLY A 54 -7.74 18.81 -2.46
CA GLY A 54 -8.54 18.59 -1.23
C GLY A 54 -9.78 17.71 -1.42
N LYS A 55 -10.07 17.25 -2.64
CA LYS A 55 -11.22 16.38 -2.95
C LYS A 55 -10.95 14.90 -2.70
N VAL A 56 -9.68 14.55 -2.51
CA VAL A 56 -9.23 13.17 -2.35
C VAL A 56 -8.65 13.03 -0.95
N GLU A 57 -9.25 12.14 -0.16
CA GLU A 57 -8.73 11.80 1.16
C GLU A 57 -7.42 11.01 1.03
N ALA A 58 -6.34 11.50 1.64
CA ALA A 58 -5.03 10.85 1.60
C ALA A 58 -5.04 9.44 2.22
N SER A 59 -5.91 9.22 3.21
CA SER A 59 -6.09 7.96 3.92
C SER A 59 -7.28 7.12 3.40
N ALA A 60 -7.81 7.44 2.21
CA ALA A 60 -8.86 6.64 1.60
C ALA A 60 -8.39 5.19 1.43
N LYS A 61 -9.24 4.23 1.81
CA LYS A 61 -8.97 2.80 1.70
C LYS A 61 -9.53 2.24 0.39
N ASP A 62 -8.73 1.44 -0.31
CA ASP A 62 -9.18 0.61 -1.43
C ASP A 62 -10.09 -0.54 -0.99
N ALA A 63 -10.47 -1.40 -1.94
CA ALA A 63 -11.34 -2.56 -1.69
C ALA A 63 -10.74 -3.59 -0.73
N SER A 64 -9.42 -3.63 -0.63
CA SER A 64 -8.69 -4.53 0.28
C SER A 64 -8.38 -3.86 1.62
N GLY A 65 -8.88 -2.64 1.84
CA GLY A 65 -8.68 -1.87 3.06
C GLY A 65 -7.34 -1.13 3.11
N TYR A 66 -6.54 -1.18 2.05
CA TYR A 66 -5.23 -0.55 2.01
C TYR A 66 -5.36 0.90 1.58
N THR A 67 -4.51 1.76 2.14
CA THR A 67 -4.40 3.15 1.70
C THR A 67 -3.29 3.30 0.65
N ALA A 68 -3.28 4.44 -0.04
CA ALA A 68 -2.17 4.80 -0.93
C ALA A 68 -0.79 4.71 -0.24
N LEU A 69 -0.71 5.06 1.05
CA LEU A 69 0.53 5.00 1.83
C LEU A 69 1.05 3.56 1.98
N HIS A 70 0.15 2.58 2.20
CA HIS A 70 0.55 1.18 2.26
C HIS A 70 1.24 0.71 0.98
N HIS A 71 0.66 1.05 -0.17
CA HIS A 71 1.21 0.69 -1.47
C HIS A 71 2.54 1.38 -1.74
N ALA A 72 2.65 2.69 -1.45
CA ALA A 72 3.91 3.41 -1.59
C ALA A 72 5.02 2.79 -0.72
N CYS A 73 4.69 2.35 0.48
CA CYS A 73 5.62 1.70 1.40
C CYS A 73 6.06 0.32 0.89
N LEU A 74 5.13 -0.53 0.47
CA LEU A 74 5.43 -1.84 -0.09
C LEU A 74 6.30 -1.74 -1.35
N LEU A 75 6.02 -0.76 -2.21
CA LEU A 75 6.73 -0.52 -3.46
C LEU A 75 8.05 0.23 -3.27
N ARG A 76 8.42 0.58 -2.03
CA ARG A 76 9.66 1.30 -1.67
C ARG A 76 9.80 2.68 -2.33
N ARG A 77 8.68 3.35 -2.61
CA ARG A 77 8.68 4.65 -3.30
C ARG A 77 8.77 5.78 -2.27
N HIS A 78 9.98 6.06 -1.78
CA HIS A 78 10.22 7.07 -0.73
C HIS A 78 9.60 8.44 -1.03
N ASP A 79 9.63 8.89 -2.29
CA ASP A 79 9.11 10.21 -2.68
C ASP A 79 7.60 10.27 -2.51
N LEU A 80 6.90 9.20 -2.87
CA LEU A 80 5.46 9.09 -2.69
C LEU A 80 5.08 8.96 -1.23
N VAL A 81 5.87 8.24 -0.43
CA VAL A 81 5.68 8.16 1.03
C VAL A 81 5.76 9.55 1.64
N SER A 82 6.80 10.33 1.33
CA SER A 82 6.97 11.70 1.81
C SER A 82 5.82 12.61 1.35
N ILE A 83 5.41 12.54 0.08
CA ILE A 83 4.28 13.32 -0.45
C ILE A 83 2.99 12.99 0.31
N LEU A 84 2.67 11.71 0.48
CA LEU A 84 1.45 11.28 1.16
C LEU A 84 1.42 11.75 2.61
N LEU A 85 2.52 11.59 3.34
CA LEU A 85 2.63 12.06 4.74
C LEU A 85 2.51 13.58 4.85
N THR A 86 3.12 14.33 3.93
CA THR A 86 3.03 15.80 3.91
C THR A 86 1.60 16.29 3.69
N HIS A 87 0.79 15.50 2.99
CA HIS A 87 -0.63 15.75 2.75
C HIS A 87 -1.57 15.08 3.79
N GLY A 88 -1.04 14.70 4.96
CA GLY A 88 -1.84 14.23 6.08
C GLY A 88 -2.31 12.77 5.97
N ALA A 89 -1.63 11.93 5.19
CA ALA A 89 -1.87 10.49 5.24
C ALA A 89 -1.57 9.96 6.64
N ASP A 90 -2.49 9.16 7.17
CA ASP A 90 -2.35 8.53 8.48
C ASP A 90 -1.31 7.40 8.40
N VAL A 91 -0.27 7.52 9.22
CA VAL A 91 0.85 6.57 9.29
C VAL A 91 0.50 5.28 10.05
N ASN A 92 -0.54 5.32 10.89
CA ASN A 92 -0.93 4.21 11.78
C ASN A 92 -2.19 3.48 11.32
N VAL A 93 -2.76 3.87 10.18
CA VAL A 93 -3.97 3.26 9.64
C VAL A 93 -3.80 1.77 9.38
N ALA A 94 -4.60 0.93 10.02
CA ALA A 94 -4.63 -0.51 9.77
C ALA A 94 -5.50 -0.85 8.54
N ALA A 95 -4.98 -1.68 7.65
CA ALA A 95 -5.72 -2.30 6.55
C ALA A 95 -6.67 -3.41 7.04
N SER A 96 -7.43 -4.02 6.13
CA SER A 96 -8.44 -5.04 6.49
C SER A 96 -7.84 -6.30 7.12
N ASP A 97 -6.56 -6.57 6.90
CA ASP A 97 -5.81 -7.69 7.52
C ASP A 97 -4.99 -7.24 8.75
N GLY A 98 -5.23 -6.02 9.23
CA GLY A 98 -4.51 -5.43 10.35
C GLY A 98 -3.11 -4.94 10.03
N ASN A 99 -2.63 -5.06 8.78
CA ASN A 99 -1.34 -4.50 8.41
C ASN A 99 -1.39 -2.97 8.42
N THR A 100 -0.37 -2.34 9.00
CA THR A 100 -0.14 -0.89 8.93
C THR A 100 0.83 -0.55 7.78
N PRO A 101 1.01 0.74 7.43
CA PRO A 101 2.06 1.15 6.50
C PRO A 101 3.45 0.64 6.88
N LEU A 102 3.76 0.57 8.18
CA LEU A 102 5.04 0.04 8.66
C LEU A 102 5.21 -1.46 8.36
N HIS A 103 4.14 -2.28 8.48
CA HIS A 103 4.20 -3.68 8.07
C HIS A 103 4.54 -3.82 6.59
N LYS A 104 3.95 -2.97 5.74
CA LYS A 104 4.20 -2.98 4.29
C LYS A 104 5.60 -2.45 3.94
N ALA A 105 6.10 -1.44 4.65
CA ALA A 105 7.48 -0.97 4.51
C ALA A 105 8.48 -2.06 4.92
N ALA A 106 8.23 -2.72 6.04
CA ALA A 106 9.04 -3.83 6.51
C ALA A 106 9.03 -5.03 5.56
N GLN A 107 7.88 -5.32 4.93
CA GLN A 107 7.76 -6.30 3.86
C GLN A 107 8.55 -5.89 2.61
N GLY A 108 8.52 -4.60 2.25
CA GLY A 108 9.27 -4.04 1.11
C GLY A 108 10.79 -4.04 1.32
N GLY A 109 11.24 -3.81 2.55
CA GLY A 109 12.66 -3.93 2.94
C GLY A 109 13.52 -2.71 2.69
N ASP A 110 12.93 -1.55 2.37
CA ASP A 110 13.69 -0.31 2.19
C ASP A 110 13.85 0.43 3.51
N LEU A 111 15.09 0.52 3.99
CA LEU A 111 15.44 1.19 5.24
C LEU A 111 15.02 2.67 5.24
N ARG A 112 15.10 3.37 4.11
CA ARG A 112 14.75 4.79 4.03
C ARG A 112 13.26 5.00 4.27
N VAL A 113 12.43 4.16 3.68
CA VAL A 113 10.98 4.22 3.87
C VAL A 113 10.62 3.93 5.32
N VAL A 114 11.23 2.90 5.92
CA VAL A 114 11.01 2.57 7.33
C VAL A 114 11.41 3.74 8.23
N GLN A 115 12.56 4.37 7.98
CA GLN A 115 13.01 5.51 8.76
C GLN A 115 12.07 6.71 8.64
N VAL A 116 11.53 6.97 7.45
CA VAL A 116 10.54 8.05 7.24
C VAL A 116 9.29 7.79 8.07
N LEU A 117 8.76 6.56 8.09
CA LEU A 117 7.57 6.23 8.88
C LEU A 117 7.84 6.30 10.39
N VAL A 118 9.01 5.82 10.84
CA VAL A 118 9.44 5.92 12.25
C VAL A 118 9.51 7.37 12.69
N ASN A 119 10.11 8.23 11.87
CA ASN A 119 10.20 9.66 12.16
C ASN A 119 8.83 10.36 12.14
N ALA A 120 7.85 9.79 11.42
CA ALA A 120 6.47 10.28 11.38
C ALA A 120 5.61 9.83 12.57
N GLY A 121 6.18 9.13 13.56
CA GLY A 121 5.48 8.74 14.79
C GLY A 121 4.63 7.47 14.66
N THR A 122 5.09 6.51 13.86
CA THR A 122 4.39 5.22 13.74
C THR A 122 4.46 4.38 15.03
N ASP A 123 3.37 3.70 15.37
CA ASP A 123 3.35 2.67 16.41
C ASP A 123 4.02 1.40 15.92
N SER A 124 5.30 1.22 16.27
CA SER A 124 6.16 0.15 15.75
C SER A 124 5.88 -1.26 16.29
N PHE A 125 4.93 -1.38 17.22
CA PHE A 125 4.70 -2.60 18.02
C PHE A 125 3.39 -3.32 17.71
N THR A 126 2.53 -2.73 16.88
CA THR A 126 1.23 -3.30 16.58
C THR A 126 1.40 -4.59 15.79
N ALA A 127 0.75 -5.67 16.25
CA ALA A 127 0.65 -6.90 15.49
C ALA A 127 -0.57 -6.84 14.55
N ASN A 128 -0.43 -7.37 13.35
CA ASN A 128 -1.55 -7.54 12.41
C ASN A 128 -2.48 -8.69 12.84
N MET A 129 -3.53 -8.97 12.06
CA MET A 129 -4.51 -10.04 12.39
C MET A 129 -3.92 -11.45 12.39
N HIS A 130 -2.72 -11.64 11.85
CA HIS A 130 -1.98 -12.89 11.88
C HIS A 130 -1.03 -13.00 13.08
N GLY A 131 -1.02 -11.99 13.97
CA GLY A 131 -0.10 -11.92 15.10
C GLY A 131 1.34 -11.54 14.72
N ALA A 132 1.58 -11.11 13.48
CA ALA A 132 2.90 -10.70 13.02
C ALA A 132 3.08 -9.19 13.19
N THR A 133 4.22 -8.78 13.72
CA THR A 133 4.64 -7.37 13.79
C THR A 133 5.40 -6.96 12.52
N ALA A 134 5.71 -5.67 12.38
CA ALA A 134 6.59 -5.19 11.31
C ALA A 134 7.99 -5.85 11.36
N VAL A 135 8.53 -6.13 12.56
CA VAL A 135 9.82 -6.84 12.73
C VAL A 135 9.72 -8.27 12.16
N ASP A 136 8.61 -8.96 12.43
CA ASP A 136 8.40 -10.32 11.94
C ASP A 136 8.30 -10.35 10.42
N GLU A 137 7.63 -9.36 9.84
CA GLU A 137 7.52 -9.20 8.39
C GLU A 137 8.88 -8.98 7.72
N SER A 138 9.73 -8.08 8.24
CA SER A 138 11.08 -7.89 7.68
C SER A 138 11.96 -9.13 7.87
N ALA A 139 11.87 -9.80 9.02
CA ALA A 139 12.65 -10.99 9.31
C ALA A 139 12.28 -12.16 8.37
N ARG A 140 10.97 -12.41 8.17
CA ARG A 140 10.45 -13.43 7.26
C ARG A 140 10.87 -13.20 5.81
N ARG A 141 11.05 -11.93 5.41
CA ARG A 141 11.54 -11.52 4.08
C ARG A 141 13.07 -11.43 3.99
N LYS A 142 13.79 -11.68 5.09
CA LYS A 142 15.26 -11.61 5.21
C LYS A 142 15.84 -10.21 4.99
N HIS A 143 15.09 -9.17 5.34
CA HIS A 143 15.55 -7.78 5.30
C HIS A 143 16.28 -7.45 6.61
N SER A 144 17.54 -7.90 6.72
CA SER A 144 18.31 -7.86 7.96
C SER A 144 18.52 -6.46 8.53
N GLU A 145 18.78 -5.46 7.68
CA GLU A 145 18.98 -4.07 8.13
C GLU A 145 17.70 -3.46 8.72
N VAL A 146 16.57 -3.65 8.04
CA VAL A 146 15.26 -3.20 8.54
C VAL A 146 14.90 -3.92 9.84
N THR A 147 15.17 -5.23 9.91
CA THR A 147 14.94 -6.04 11.11
C THR A 147 15.76 -5.52 12.29
N ALA A 148 17.03 -5.19 12.06
CA ALA A 148 17.92 -4.65 13.09
C ALA A 148 17.44 -3.27 13.57
N LEU A 149 17.07 -2.38 12.65
CA LEU A 149 16.54 -1.06 12.97
C LEU A 149 15.27 -1.16 13.82
N LEU A 150 14.28 -1.94 13.36
CA LEU A 150 13.01 -2.08 14.06
C LEU A 150 13.21 -2.73 15.44
N ARG A 151 14.07 -3.73 15.58
CA ARG A 151 14.43 -4.31 16.90
C ARG A 151 15.08 -3.31 17.83
N GLN A 152 15.97 -2.46 17.32
CA GLN A 152 16.61 -1.42 18.12
C GLN A 152 15.58 -0.40 18.64
N LEU A 153 14.56 -0.10 17.85
CA LEU A 153 13.45 0.76 18.27
C LEU A 153 12.58 0.08 19.34
N MET A 154 12.49 -1.24 19.35
CA MET A 154 11.72 -1.97 20.36
C MET A 154 12.35 -2.05 21.75
N LEU A 155 13.65 -1.73 21.86
CA LEU A 155 14.41 -1.83 23.11
C LEU A 155 14.57 -0.48 23.82
N LYS A 156 13.97 0.59 23.29
CA LYS A 156 13.97 1.94 23.87
C LYS A 156 12.67 2.19 24.61
#